data_AF-K7B1D4-F1
#
_entry.id   AF-K7B1D4-F1
#
_cell.length_a   1.000
_cell.length_b   1.000
_cell.length_c   1.000
_cell.angle_alpha   90.00
_cell.angle_beta   90.00
_cell.angle_gamma   90.00
#
_symmetry.space_group_name_H-M   'P 1'
#
loop_
_entity.id
_entity.type
_entity.pdbx_description
1 polymer ?
#
loop_
_entity_poly.entity_id
_entity_poly.type
_entity_poly.pdbx_seq_one_letter_code
_entity_poly.pdbx_strand_id
1 'polypeptide(L)' 'GSGDFKTIKEALAKVPPKSASMYVMYIKEGTYKEYVTVPRTVTNLVMIGDGAAKTIILKFLLPVMIVLAAP' A
#
# COMPACT_ATOMS: atom_id res chain seq x y z
N GLY A 1 -9.22 -4.98 -12.19
CA GLY A 1 -7.83 -5.43 -12.35
C GLY A 1 -7.72 -6.89 -12.01
N SER A 2 -6.67 -7.56 -12.47
CA SER A 2 -6.34 -8.98 -12.19
C SER A 2 -5.56 -9.18 -10.88
N GLY A 3 -5.69 -8.26 -9.92
CA GLY A 3 -5.06 -8.37 -8.60
C GLY A 3 -6.00 -9.02 -7.59
N ASP A 4 -5.48 -9.38 -6.42
CA ASP A 4 -6.26 -9.97 -5.32
C ASP A 4 -7.32 -9.01 -4.78
N PHE A 5 -7.05 -7.70 -4.89
CA PHE A 5 -7.92 -6.62 -4.44
C PHE A 5 -8.07 -5.55 -5.52
N LYS A 6 -9.19 -4.81 -5.45
CA LYS A 6 -9.46 -3.69 -6.36
C LYS A 6 -9.00 -2.36 -5.77
N THR A 7 -8.87 -2.28 -4.44
CA THR A 7 -8.51 -1.06 -3.71
C THR A 7 -7.39 -1.32 -2.71
N ILE A 8 -6.63 -0.28 -2.40
CA ILE A 8 -5.56 -0.32 -1.39
C ILE A 8 -6.18 -0.51 0.00
N LYS A 9 -7.35 0.07 0.27
CA LYS A 9 -8.06 -0.09 1.54
C LYS A 9 -8.44 -1.55 1.84
N GLU A 10 -8.92 -2.28 0.84
CA GLU A 10 -9.23 -3.72 0.99
C GLU A 10 -7.98 -4.53 1.31
N ALA A 11 -6.87 -4.24 0.62
CA ALA A 11 -5.59 -4.90 0.86
C ALA A 11 -5.05 -4.59 2.27
N LEU A 12 -5.13 -3.32 2.71
CA LEU A 12 -4.73 -2.91 4.05
C LEU A 12 -5.51 -3.61 5.16
N ALA A 13 -6.80 -3.89 4.95
CA ALA A 13 -7.64 -4.59 5.91
C ALA A 13 -7.21 -6.06 6.13
N LYS A 14 -6.38 -6.62 5.24
CA LYS A 14 -5.80 -7.96 5.37
C LYS A 14 -4.43 -7.96 6.02
N VAL A 15 -3.83 -6.80 6.27
CA VAL A 15 -2.52 -6.71 6.92
C VAL A 15 -2.69 -7.02 8.41
N PRO A 16 -1.97 -8.03 8.94
CA PRO A 16 -2.03 -8.35 10.35
C PRO A 16 -1.46 -7.18 11.20
N PRO A 17 -2.19 -6.73 12.23
CA PRO A 17 -1.72 -5.65 13.10
C PRO A 17 -0.51 -6.11 13.93
N LYS A 18 0.44 -5.19 14.15
CA LYS A 18 1.66 -5.36 14.95
C LYS A 18 2.50 -6.58 14.56
N SER A 19 2.49 -6.92 13.27
CA SER A 19 3.32 -8.00 12.73
C SER A 19 4.80 -7.67 12.91
N ALA A 20 5.57 -8.60 13.48
CA ALA A 20 7.03 -8.54 13.49
C ALA A 20 7.64 -8.82 12.11
N SER A 21 6.90 -9.54 11.26
CA SER A 21 7.28 -9.86 9.89
C SER A 21 6.87 -8.75 8.92
N MET A 22 7.70 -8.55 7.90
CA MET A 22 7.43 -7.62 6.80
C MET A 22 6.27 -8.11 5.94
N TYR A 23 5.31 -7.23 5.71
CA TYR A 23 4.19 -7.45 4.81
C TYR A 23 4.43 -6.65 3.53
N VAL A 24 4.53 -7.35 2.38
CA VAL A 24 4.75 -6.72 1.09
C VAL A 24 3.43 -6.66 0.33
N MET A 25 3.00 -5.46 -0.01
CA MET A 25 1.83 -5.20 -0.84
C MET A 25 2.30 -4.77 -2.23
N TYR A 26 1.92 -5.54 -3.25
CA TYR A 26 2.17 -5.18 -4.64
C TYR A 26 1.01 -4.37 -5.20
N ILE A 27 1.31 -3.21 -5.77
CA ILE A 27 0.33 -2.32 -6.37
C ILE A 27 0.58 -2.32 -7.88
N LYS A 28 -0.38 -2.89 -8.62
CA LYS A 28 -0.32 -2.90 -10.08
C LYS A 28 -0.47 -1.49 -10.64
N GLU A 29 0.07 -1.27 -11.83
CA GLU A 29 -0.08 -0.01 -12.56
C GLU A 29 -1.56 0.42 -12.63
N GLY A 30 -1.79 1.70 -12.35
CA GLY A 30 -3.12 2.23 -12.18
C GLY A 30 -3.16 3.55 -11.44
N THR A 31 -4.27 4.27 -11.64
CA THR A 31 -4.59 5.47 -10.88
C THR A 31 -5.59 5.13 -9.79
N TYR A 32 -5.17 5.23 -8.53
CA TYR A 32 -5.98 4.94 -7.36
C TYR A 32 -6.48 6.25 -6.76
N LYS A 33 -7.74 6.60 -7.06
CA LYS A 33 -8.42 7.81 -6.56
C LYS A 33 -9.05 7.57 -5.19
N GLU A 34 -8.28 7.06 -4.24
CA GLU A 34 -8.76 6.73 -2.90
C GLU A 34 -7.95 7.42 -1.81
N TYR A 35 -8.59 7.62 -0.66
CA TYR A 35 -7.95 8.12 0.54
C TYR A 35 -7.38 6.95 1.33
N VAL A 36 -6.06 6.75 1.23
CA VAL A 36 -5.38 5.67 1.95
C VAL A 36 -4.93 6.18 3.32
N THR A 37 -5.47 5.56 4.37
CA THR A 37 -5.07 5.79 5.76
C THR A 37 -4.49 4.50 6.31
N VAL A 38 -3.22 4.54 6.72
CA VAL A 38 -2.57 3.39 7.36
C VAL A 38 -2.69 3.55 8.87
N PRO A 39 -3.39 2.64 9.57
CA PRO A 39 -3.52 2.71 11.02
C PRO A 39 -2.16 2.47 11.67
N ARG A 40 -1.90 3.11 12.82
CA ARG A 40 -0.63 2.98 13.58
C ARG A 40 -0.30 1.55 14.00
N THR A 41 -1.29 0.66 14.01
CA THR A 41 -1.12 -0.76 14.29
C THR A 41 -0.38 -1.49 13.18
N VAL A 42 -0.30 -0.94 11.96
CA VAL A 42 0.46 -1.51 10.85
C VAL A 42 1.89 -0.98 10.92
N THR A 43 2.81 -1.84 11.36
CA THR A 43 4.19 -1.44 11.71
C THR A 43 5.23 -1.81 10.66
N ASN A 44 5.01 -2.87 9.88
CA ASN A 44 5.98 -3.42 8.92
C ASN A 44 5.35 -3.63 7.54
N LEU A 45 4.83 -2.56 6.94
CA LEU A 45 4.23 -2.59 5.60
C LEU A 45 5.17 -1.96 4.57
N VAL A 46 5.41 -2.70 3.48
CA VAL A 46 6.10 -2.21 2.30
C VAL A 46 5.15 -2.25 1.12
N MET A 47 5.10 -1.15 0.36
CA MET A 47 4.28 -1.04 -0.84
C MET A 47 5.20 -0.90 -2.05
N ILE A 48 5.07 -1.81 -3.01
CA ILE A 48 5.88 -1.87 -4.23
C ILE A 48 4.94 -1.66 -5.42
N GLY A 49 5.22 -0.68 -6.26
CA GLY A 49 4.46 -0.42 -7.49
C GLY A 49 5.18 -0.92 -8.74
N ASP A 50 4.43 -1.09 -9.84
CA ASP A 50 4.96 -1.34 -11.20
C ASP A 50 5.85 -0.20 -11.78
N GLY A 51 6.07 0.86 -10.98
CA GLY A 51 6.85 2.04 -11.33
C GLY A 51 6.18 3.33 -10.85
N ALA A 52 6.99 4.30 -10.44
CA ALA A 52 6.51 5.58 -9.89
C ALA A 52 5.62 6.37 -10.86
N ALA A 53 5.89 6.28 -12.17
CA ALA A 53 5.09 6.94 -13.21
C ALA A 53 3.78 6.20 -13.56
N LYS A 54 3.68 4.93 -13.19
CA LYS A 54 2.57 4.03 -13.56
C LYS A 54 1.58 3.81 -12.43
N THR A 55 2.04 3.99 -11.20
CA THR A 55 1.26 3.79 -9.98
C THR A 55 1.05 5.12 -9.30
N ILE A 56 -0.14 5.71 -9.48
CA ILE A 56 -0.46 7.02 -8.92
C ILE A 56 -1.49 6.86 -7.81
N ILE A 57 -1.09 7.21 -6.59
CA ILE A 57 -1.97 7.30 -5.43
C ILE A 57 -2.21 8.78 -5.15
N LEU A 58 -3.46 9.24 -5.30
CA LEU A 58 -3.78 10.66 -5.23
C LEU A 58 -3.70 11.26 -3.83
N LYS A 59 -3.99 10.47 -2.78
CA LYS A 59 -4.00 10.99 -1.41
C LYS A 59 -3.61 9.95 -0.38
N PHE A 60 -2.58 10.30 0.38
CA PHE A 60 -1.93 9.42 1.33
C PHE A 60 -1.71 10.16 2.65
N LEU A 61 -2.21 9.59 3.75
CA LEU A 61 -2.08 10.16 5.09
C LEU A 61 -1.43 9.12 6.02
N LEU A 62 -0.19 9.38 6.44
CA LEU A 62 0.60 8.45 7.25
C LEU A 62 1.11 9.05 8.56
N PRO A 63 1.10 8.27 9.65
CA PRO A 63 1.95 8.45 10.81
C PRO A 63 3.18 7.51 10.85
N VAL A 64 3.51 6.80 9.76
CA VAL A 64 4.56 5.75 9.70
C VAL A 64 5.45 5.95 8.46
N MET A 65 6.70 5.47 8.49
CA MET A 65 7.63 5.49 7.34
C MET A 65 7.26 4.37 6.35
N ILE A 66 6.89 4.73 5.10
CA ILE A 66 6.66 3.75 4.03
C ILE A 66 7.75 3.89 2.98
N VAL A 67 8.45 2.80 2.72
CA VAL A 67 9.44 2.73 1.65
C VAL A 67 8.70 2.39 0.37
N LEU A 68 8.46 3.40 -0.45
CA LEU A 68 8.06 3.21 -1.84
C LEU A 68 9.33 2.89 -2.63
N ALA A 69 9.64 1.61 -2.76
CA ALA A 69 10.70 1.18 -3.66
C ALA A 69 10.12 1.13 -5.08
N ALA A 70 10.55 2.08 -5.91
CA ALA A 70 10.47 1.96 -7.36
C ALA A 70 11.83 1.44 -7.85
N PRO A 71 11.90 0.47 -8.77
CA PRO A 71 13.08 0.31 -9.61
C PRO A 71 13.26 1.52 -10.53
#